data_AF-A0A8J1XKQ7-F1
#
_entry.id   AF-A0A8J1XKQ7-F1
#
_cell.length_a   1.000
_cell.length_b   1.000
_cell.length_c   1.000
_cell.angle_alpha   90.00
_cell.angle_beta   90.00
_cell.angle_gamma   90.00
#
_symmetry.space_group_name_H-M   'P 1'
#
loop_
_entity.id
_entity.type
_entity.pdbx_description
1 polymer ?
#
loop_
_entity_poly.entity_id
_entity_poly.type
_entity_poly.pdbx_seq_one_letter_code
_entity_poly.pdbx_strand_id
1 'polypeptide(L)'
;VKIKLGRQWMNKIDGLCKNFDGNQTNDCTVASGSDITTQPNKGTLLGDSYQVFDPEEPMCKSSLVDDLPNQCKDDKTLEEAKVACELVVDHEGPFADCVKRMSRGFLQNFLEDCNV
;
A
#
# COMPACT_ATOMS: atom_id res chain seq x y z
N VAL A 1 -5.33 10.72 -3.14
CA VAL A 1 -5.67 11.04 -4.56
C VAL A 1 -6.31 9.80 -5.19
N LYS A 2 -7.31 9.93 -6.06
CA LYS A 2 -7.93 8.79 -6.77
C LYS A 2 -7.92 9.05 -8.27
N ILE A 3 -7.30 8.14 -9.03
CA ILE A 3 -7.26 8.18 -10.49
C ILE A 3 -8.20 7.09 -11.01
N LYS A 4 -9.01 7.41 -12.02
CA LYS A 4 -9.90 6.45 -12.70
C LYS A 4 -9.55 6.45 -14.18
N LEU A 5 -9.30 5.26 -14.73
CA LEU A 5 -8.94 5.08 -16.13
C LEU A 5 -10.01 4.25 -16.85
N GLY A 6 -10.27 4.60 -18.11
CA GLY A 6 -11.06 3.75 -18.99
C GLY A 6 -10.22 2.59 -19.53
N ARG A 7 -10.89 1.49 -19.95
CA ARG A 7 -10.23 0.26 -20.44
C ARG A 7 -9.25 0.49 -21.59
N GLN A 8 -9.39 1.58 -22.35
CA GLN A 8 -8.46 1.93 -23.44
C GLN A 8 -7.01 2.18 -22.97
N TRP A 9 -6.79 2.36 -21.66
CA TRP A 9 -5.49 2.57 -21.03
C TRP A 9 -4.86 1.28 -20.45
N MET A 10 -5.54 0.15 -20.56
CA MET A 10 -5.01 -1.16 -20.14
C MET A 10 -3.71 -1.45 -20.90
N ASN A 11 -2.64 -1.78 -20.17
CA ASN A 11 -1.27 -1.95 -20.69
C ASN A 11 -0.64 -0.69 -21.32
N LYS A 12 -1.13 0.51 -21.01
CA LYS A 12 -0.62 1.77 -21.61
C LYS A 12 -0.18 2.82 -20.59
N ILE A 13 -0.24 2.49 -19.31
CA ILE A 13 0.28 3.34 -18.26
C ILE A 13 1.44 2.62 -17.59
N ASP A 14 2.22 3.38 -16.83
CA ASP A 14 3.22 2.84 -15.93
C ASP A 14 3.42 3.82 -14.76
N GLY A 15 4.07 3.38 -13.69
CA GLY A 15 4.28 4.20 -12.49
C GLY A 15 3.93 3.46 -11.21
N LEU A 16 3.81 4.21 -10.12
CA LEU A 16 3.38 3.66 -8.81
C LEU A 16 1.97 3.05 -8.85
N CYS A 17 1.14 3.44 -9.83
CA CYS A 17 -0.17 2.84 -10.13
C CYS A 17 -0.14 1.78 -11.23
N LYS A 18 1.07 1.37 -11.67
CA LYS A 18 1.35 0.14 -12.42
C LYS A 18 0.83 0.19 -13.86
N ASN A 19 0.71 -0.95 -14.52
CA ASN A 19 0.42 -1.05 -15.96
C ASN A 19 -1.07 -1.21 -16.32
N PHE A 20 -1.94 -1.36 -15.31
CA PHE A 20 -3.39 -1.56 -15.46
C PHE A 20 -3.75 -2.77 -16.33
N ASP A 21 -3.01 -3.87 -16.27
CA ASP A 21 -3.22 -5.08 -17.09
C ASP A 21 -4.26 -6.06 -16.51
N GLY A 22 -4.68 -5.85 -15.27
CA GLY A 22 -5.63 -6.71 -14.55
C GLY A 22 -4.98 -7.87 -13.80
N ASN A 23 -3.66 -7.99 -13.83
CA ASN A 23 -2.87 -8.96 -13.09
C ASN A 23 -2.28 -8.30 -11.83
N GLN A 24 -2.73 -8.73 -10.64
CA GLN A 24 -2.20 -8.18 -9.39
C GLN A 24 -0.87 -8.81 -8.95
N THR A 25 -0.37 -9.83 -9.67
CA THR A 25 0.82 -10.58 -9.23
C THR A 25 2.14 -9.99 -9.72
N ASN A 26 2.13 -9.19 -10.78
CA ASN A 26 3.30 -8.51 -11.39
C ASN A 26 3.29 -6.99 -11.11
N ASP A 27 2.54 -6.64 -10.09
CA ASP A 27 2.03 -5.31 -9.87
C ASP A 27 3.12 -4.50 -9.09
N CYS A 28 4.19 -5.15 -8.63
CA CYS A 28 5.40 -4.49 -8.15
C CYS A 28 6.48 -4.51 -9.25
N THR A 29 6.27 -3.76 -10.34
CA THR A 29 7.25 -3.61 -11.42
C THR A 29 7.96 -2.26 -11.30
N VAL A 30 9.29 -2.25 -11.28
CA VAL A 30 10.10 -1.01 -11.25
C VAL A 30 10.16 -0.37 -12.64
N ALA A 31 10.53 0.91 -12.71
CA ALA A 31 10.60 1.67 -13.97
C ALA A 31 11.48 1.06 -15.08
N SER A 32 12.41 0.16 -14.74
CA SER A 32 13.20 -0.61 -15.73
C SER A 32 12.43 -1.77 -16.37
N GLY A 33 11.21 -2.07 -15.91
CA GLY A 33 10.35 -3.16 -16.36
C GLY A 33 10.54 -4.47 -15.60
N SER A 34 11.38 -4.51 -14.56
CA SER A 34 11.59 -5.72 -13.75
C SER A 34 10.52 -5.88 -12.67
N ASP A 35 9.94 -7.07 -12.59
CA ASP A 35 9.06 -7.45 -11.47
C ASP A 35 9.90 -7.75 -10.21
N ILE A 36 9.57 -7.09 -9.11
CA ILE A 36 10.23 -7.19 -7.81
C ILE A 36 9.27 -7.66 -6.71
N THR A 37 8.12 -8.26 -7.06
CA THR A 37 7.06 -8.66 -6.11
C THR A 37 7.57 -9.54 -4.96
N THR A 38 8.61 -10.34 -5.21
CA THR A 38 9.24 -11.26 -4.24
C THR A 38 10.44 -10.67 -3.50
N GLN A 39 10.88 -9.46 -3.84
CA GLN A 39 12.05 -8.86 -3.22
C GLN A 39 11.69 -8.27 -1.85
N PRO A 40 12.62 -8.34 -0.86
CA PRO A 40 12.51 -7.52 0.34
C PRO A 40 12.52 -6.05 -0.07
N ASN A 41 11.93 -5.18 0.77
CA ASN A 41 11.91 -3.72 0.55
C ASN A 41 11.31 -3.28 -0.78
N LYS A 42 10.42 -4.11 -1.38
CA LYS A 42 9.79 -3.81 -2.67
C LYS A 42 9.07 -2.46 -2.72
N GLY A 43 8.54 -1.97 -1.59
CA GLY A 43 7.94 -0.65 -1.49
C GLY A 43 8.95 0.47 -1.79
N THR A 44 10.10 0.44 -1.11
CA THR A 44 11.21 1.39 -1.33
C THR A 44 11.77 1.27 -2.73
N LEU A 45 12.08 0.06 -3.18
CA LEU A 45 12.60 -0.18 -4.53
C LEU A 45 11.65 0.33 -5.62
N LEU A 46 10.34 0.12 -5.45
CA LEU A 46 9.32 0.64 -6.36
C LEU A 46 9.30 2.17 -6.35
N GLY A 47 9.23 2.78 -5.16
CA GLY A 47 9.22 4.23 -4.98
C GLY A 47 10.43 4.90 -5.60
N ASP A 48 11.62 4.39 -5.32
CA ASP A 48 12.89 4.91 -5.83
C ASP A 48 12.99 4.84 -7.34
N SER A 49 12.44 3.79 -7.97
CA SER A 49 12.50 3.62 -9.41
C SER A 49 11.69 4.66 -10.21
N TYR A 50 10.67 5.26 -9.60
CA TYR A 50 9.81 6.27 -10.23
C TYR A 50 10.06 7.70 -9.72
N GLN A 51 11.15 7.94 -9.00
CA GLN A 51 11.52 9.28 -8.58
C GLN A 51 11.74 10.19 -9.81
N VAL A 52 11.20 11.40 -9.74
CA VAL A 52 11.41 12.47 -10.72
C VAL A 52 12.25 13.57 -10.08
N PHE A 53 13.15 14.18 -10.85
CA PHE A 53 13.99 15.27 -10.36
C PHE A 53 13.12 16.46 -9.96
N ASP A 54 13.30 16.92 -8.71
CA ASP A 54 12.70 18.14 -8.20
C ASP A 54 13.82 19.15 -7.88
N PRO A 55 13.85 20.33 -8.51
CA PRO A 55 14.84 21.36 -8.21
C PRO A 55 14.69 21.99 -6.81
N GLU A 56 13.49 21.94 -6.21
CA GLU A 56 13.25 22.40 -4.82
C GLU A 56 13.65 21.33 -3.79
N GLU A 57 13.62 20.06 -4.20
CA GLU A 57 14.12 18.92 -3.42
C GLU A 57 15.19 18.11 -4.21
N PRO A 58 16.42 18.64 -4.37
CA PRO A 58 17.45 18.04 -5.23
C PRO A 58 17.90 16.64 -4.80
N MET A 59 17.52 16.23 -3.58
CA MET A 59 17.87 14.96 -2.98
C MET A 59 16.64 14.32 -2.33
N CYS A 60 15.76 13.74 -3.15
CA CYS A 60 14.87 12.69 -2.67
C CYS A 60 15.77 11.51 -2.25
N LYS A 61 16.10 11.42 -0.96
CA LYS A 61 17.00 10.38 -0.46
C LYS A 61 16.23 9.08 -0.33
N SER A 62 16.68 8.05 -1.06
CA SER A 62 16.23 6.67 -0.84
C SER A 62 16.48 6.30 0.62
N SER A 63 15.42 6.17 1.39
CA SER A 63 15.50 5.64 2.74
C SER A 63 15.10 4.18 2.64
N LEU A 64 16.09 3.27 2.72
CA LEU A 64 15.83 1.86 3.01
C LEU A 64 15.27 1.81 4.43
N VAL A 65 13.96 1.95 4.54
CA VAL A 65 13.23 1.80 5.80
C VAL A 65 12.79 0.34 5.82
N ASP A 66 13.65 -0.52 6.39
CA ASP A 66 13.40 -1.96 6.51
C ASP A 66 12.25 -2.26 7.49
N ASP A 67 11.91 -1.32 8.38
CA ASP A 67 10.73 -1.33 9.24
C ASP A 67 10.28 0.11 9.46
N LEU A 68 9.06 0.45 9.02
CA LEU A 68 8.44 1.69 9.46
C LEU A 68 8.17 1.51 10.96
N PRO A 69 8.79 2.33 11.83
CA PRO A 69 8.56 2.20 13.26
C PRO A 69 7.07 2.41 13.54
N ASN A 70 6.59 1.74 14.60
CA ASN A 70 5.26 1.97 15.14
C ASN A 70 5.01 3.49 15.23
N GLN A 71 3.97 3.95 14.54
CA GLN A 71 3.65 5.37 14.46
C GLN A 71 2.81 5.87 15.65
N CYS A 72 2.34 4.97 16.52
CA CYS A 72 1.73 5.32 17.80
C CYS A 72 2.78 5.99 18.68
N LYS A 73 2.42 7.16 19.22
CA LYS A 73 3.33 7.99 20.02
C LYS A 73 3.54 7.44 21.43
N ASP A 74 2.53 6.74 21.91
CA ASP A 74 2.44 6.14 23.25
C ASP A 74 1.42 4.99 23.26
N ASP A 75 1.43 4.21 24.34
CA ASP A 75 0.51 3.07 24.53
C ASP A 75 -0.97 3.50 24.46
N LYS A 76 -1.29 4.73 24.87
CA LYS A 76 -2.66 5.22 24.81
C LYS A 76 -3.14 5.36 23.37
N THR A 77 -2.32 5.95 22.50
CA THR A 77 -2.64 6.06 21.06
C THR A 77 -2.70 4.70 20.38
N LEU A 78 -1.92 3.72 20.84
CA LEU A 78 -2.00 2.34 20.36
C LEU A 78 -3.34 1.70 20.74
N GLU A 79 -3.78 1.83 21.99
CA GLU A 79 -5.08 1.28 22.42
C GLU A 79 -6.26 1.96 21.72
N GLU A 80 -6.20 3.28 21.50
CA GLU A 80 -7.21 4.00 20.71
C GLU A 80 -7.26 3.49 19.25
N ALA A 81 -6.10 3.22 18.64
CA ALA A 81 -6.02 2.66 17.29
C ALA A 81 -6.59 1.24 17.22
N LYS A 82 -6.26 0.37 18.19
CA LYS A 82 -6.80 -0.99 18.27
C LYS A 82 -8.32 -1.00 18.35
N VAL A 83 -8.91 -0.16 19.22
CA VAL A 83 -10.37 -0.03 19.34
C VAL A 83 -11.01 0.41 18.01
N ALA A 84 -10.39 1.37 17.31
CA ALA A 84 -10.88 1.81 16.01
C ALA A 84 -10.81 0.70 14.95
N CYS A 85 -9.73 -0.08 14.95
CA CYS A 85 -9.53 -1.22 14.06
C CYS A 85 -10.54 -2.33 14.29
N GLU A 86 -10.80 -2.71 15.55
CA GLU A 86 -11.79 -3.73 15.92
C GLU A 86 -13.19 -3.37 15.38
N LEU A 87 -13.58 -2.10 15.46
CA LEU A 87 -14.86 -1.63 14.96
C LEU A 87 -15.02 -1.77 13.44
N VAL A 88 -13.92 -1.71 12.67
CA VAL A 88 -13.95 -1.86 11.20
C VAL A 88 -14.17 -3.32 10.80
N VAL A 89 -13.61 -4.27 11.55
CA VAL A 89 -13.67 -5.70 11.24
C VAL A 89 -14.81 -6.44 11.95
N ASP A 90 -15.54 -5.77 12.85
CA ASP A 90 -16.68 -6.34 13.55
C ASP A 90 -17.75 -6.87 12.57
N HIS A 91 -17.97 -8.19 12.62
CA HIS A 91 -18.91 -8.90 11.78
C HIS A 91 -20.39 -8.69 12.15
N GLU A 92 -20.66 -8.08 13.31
CA GLU A 92 -21.98 -7.63 13.74
C GLU A 92 -22.09 -6.09 13.76
N GLY A 93 -20.97 -5.41 13.46
CA GLY A 93 -20.85 -3.96 13.50
C GLY A 93 -21.39 -3.24 12.26
N PRO A 94 -21.27 -1.90 12.22
CA PRO A 94 -21.81 -1.06 11.14
C PRO A 94 -21.18 -1.35 9.77
N PHE A 95 -20.01 -1.99 9.73
CA PHE A 95 -19.30 -2.35 8.50
C PHE A 95 -19.44 -3.83 8.13
N ALA A 96 -20.20 -4.63 8.88
CA ALA A 96 -20.35 -6.07 8.70
C ALA A 96 -20.63 -6.50 7.25
N ASP A 97 -21.53 -5.81 6.57
CA ASP A 97 -21.87 -6.11 5.17
C ASP A 97 -20.76 -5.80 4.18
N CYS A 98 -19.90 -4.84 4.50
CA CYS A 98 -18.69 -4.53 3.74
C CYS A 98 -17.62 -5.60 3.98
N VAL A 99 -17.37 -5.95 5.24
CA VAL A 99 -16.40 -6.97 5.65
C VAL A 99 -16.71 -8.31 4.98
N LYS A 100 -17.98 -8.71 4.88
CA LYS A 100 -18.42 -9.94 4.17
C LYS A 100 -18.02 -9.98 2.69
N ARG A 101 -17.79 -8.82 2.06
CA ARG A 101 -17.42 -8.70 0.63
C ARG A 101 -15.92 -8.58 0.40
N MET A 102 -15.14 -8.40 1.45
CA MET A 102 -13.69 -8.27 1.37
C MET A 102 -13.03 -9.65 1.29
N SER A 103 -11.85 -9.70 0.67
CA SER A 103 -11.07 -10.94 0.63
C SER A 103 -10.45 -11.21 2.00
N ARG A 104 -10.26 -12.49 2.34
CA ARG A 104 -9.58 -12.88 3.58
C ARG A 104 -8.18 -12.29 3.69
N GLY A 105 -7.43 -12.25 2.58
CA GLY A 105 -6.09 -11.66 2.55
C GLY A 105 -6.09 -10.16 2.84
N PHE A 106 -7.10 -9.42 2.35
CA PHE A 106 -7.23 -7.99 2.65
C PHE A 106 -7.48 -7.76 4.15
N LEU A 107 -8.40 -8.52 4.76
CA LEU A 107 -8.71 -8.41 6.19
C LEU A 107 -7.51 -8.80 7.06
N GLN A 108 -6.74 -9.82 6.65
CA GLN A 108 -5.53 -10.22 7.35
C GLN A 108 -4.47 -9.11 7.36
N ASN A 109 -4.19 -8.53 6.19
CA ASN A 109 -3.23 -7.42 6.09
C ASN A 109 -3.70 -6.20 6.91
N PHE A 110 -5.00 -5.88 6.88
CA PHE A 110 -5.55 -4.80 7.70
C PHE A 110 -5.34 -5.06 9.20
N LEU A 111 -5.56 -6.29 9.67
CA LEU A 111 -5.34 -6.66 11.06
C LEU A 111 -3.87 -6.63 11.46
N GLU A 112 -2.96 -6.94 10.54
CA GLU A 112 -1.51 -6.79 10.75
C GLU A 112 -1.14 -5.32 10.93
N ASP A 113 -1.60 -4.43 10.03
CA ASP A 113 -1.39 -2.99 10.14
C ASP A 113 -2.00 -2.41 11.44
N CYS A 114 -3.13 -2.97 11.88
CA CYS A 114 -3.86 -2.55 13.08
C CYS A 114 -3.26 -3.04 14.40
N ASN A 115 -2.46 -4.10 14.36
CA ASN A 115 -1.83 -4.66 15.55
C ASN A 115 -0.50 -3.98 15.91
N VAL A 116 -0.02 -3.07 15.06
CA VAL A 116 1.28 -2.38 15.08
C VAL A 116 2.41 -3.16 15.76
#